data_AF-A0A843HZ81-F1
#
_entry.id   AF-A0A843HZ81-F1
#
_cell.length_a   1.000
_cell.length_b   1.000
_cell.length_c   1.000
_cell.angle_alpha   90.00
_cell.angle_beta   90.00
_cell.angle_gamma   90.00
#
_symmetry.space_group_name_H-M   'P 1'
#
loop_
_entity.id
_entity.type
_entity.pdbx_description
1 polymer ?
#
loop_
_entity_poly.entity_id
_entity_poly.type
_entity_poly.pdbx_seq_one_letter_code
_entity_poly.pdbx_strand_id
1 'polypeptide(L)'
;MKSNTGYKQMLRDRCPKTVSLALRWCHVKEAWLDHVYKNWIWIYSSKEERLKAAKRLLGYNNDKPRQFVFEDTIMWENLTSKEKKVWTNVKSWVSWFQKEYVYVENAYSISKQKGYDLTDIKREIMINHLYNMCPTAEDDTKTRKKKSAYLNKFVDFLIDCFEE
;
A
#
# COMPACT_ATOMS: atom_id res chain seq x y z
N MET A 1 -16.62 24.40 -1.38
CA MET A 1 -15.70 23.28 -1.07
C MET A 1 -14.88 23.65 0.15
N LYS A 2 -15.05 22.96 1.29
CA LYS A 2 -14.18 23.19 2.46
C LYS A 2 -12.80 22.64 2.12
N SER A 3 -11.78 23.51 2.14
CA SER A 3 -10.39 23.06 2.10
C SER A 3 -10.15 22.17 3.32
N ASN A 4 -9.94 20.87 3.13
CA ASN A 4 -9.58 19.93 4.20
C ASN A 4 -8.13 20.21 4.63
N THR A 5 -7.90 21.32 5.33
CA THR A 5 -6.58 21.75 5.80
C THR A 5 -6.19 20.97 7.06
N GLY A 6 -5.09 20.21 7.02
CA GLY A 6 -4.56 19.53 8.21
C GLY A 6 -3.45 18.52 7.91
N TYR A 7 -2.72 18.10 8.95
CA TYR A 7 -1.61 17.14 8.81
C TYR A 7 -2.04 15.78 8.27
N LYS A 8 -3.27 15.31 8.55
CA LYS A 8 -3.81 14.09 7.95
C LYS A 8 -3.97 14.20 6.43
N GLN A 9 -4.40 15.36 5.92
CA GLN A 9 -4.49 15.59 4.48
C GLN A 9 -3.10 15.63 3.86
N MET A 10 -2.12 16.27 4.51
CA MET A 10 -0.73 16.25 4.07
C MET A 10 -0.17 14.82 4.00
N LEU A 11 -0.44 13.98 5.00
CA LEU A 11 -0.06 12.57 4.98
C LEU A 11 -0.74 11.82 3.82
N ARG A 12 -2.02 12.09 3.57
CA ARG A 12 -2.79 11.46 2.48
C ARG A 12 -2.23 11.81 1.10
N ASP A 13 -1.94 13.09 0.87
CA ASP A 13 -1.52 13.61 -0.43
C ASP A 13 -0.06 13.28 -0.76
N ARG A 14 0.78 13.17 0.26
CA ARG A 14 2.23 12.97 0.10
C ARG A 14 2.69 11.54 0.42
N CYS A 15 1.76 10.64 0.74
CA CYS A 15 2.07 9.22 0.89
C CYS A 15 2.58 8.65 -0.46
N PRO A 16 3.69 7.90 -0.51
CA PRO A 16 4.13 7.28 -1.76
C PRO A 16 3.04 6.44 -2.42
N LYS A 17 2.90 6.51 -3.76
CA LYS A 17 1.85 5.81 -4.54
C LYS A 17 1.73 4.34 -4.13
N THR A 18 2.85 3.61 -4.15
CA THR A 18 2.90 2.17 -3.81
C THR A 18 2.43 1.85 -2.39
N VAL A 19 2.75 2.71 -1.42
CA VAL A 19 2.29 2.57 -0.03
C VAL A 19 0.79 2.85 0.07
N SER A 20 0.32 3.92 -0.57
CA SER A 20 -1.11 4.26 -0.63
C SER A 20 -1.94 3.13 -1.26
N LEU A 21 -1.43 2.48 -2.31
CA LEU A 21 -2.07 1.33 -2.95
C LEU A 21 -2.14 0.13 -2.01
N ALA A 22 -1.05 -0.21 -1.32
CA ALA A 22 -1.06 -1.27 -0.32
C ALA A 22 -2.07 -1.03 0.80
N LEU A 23 -2.16 0.21 1.30
CA LEU A 23 -3.12 0.62 2.31
C LEU A 23 -4.57 0.55 1.83
N ARG A 24 -4.84 0.89 0.55
CA ARG A 24 -6.16 0.74 -0.08
C ARG A 24 -6.54 -0.72 -0.22
N TRP A 25 -5.61 -1.55 -0.73
CA TRP A 25 -5.81 -2.99 -0.88
C TRP A 25 -6.12 -3.68 0.45
N CYS A 26 -5.41 -3.28 1.51
CA CYS A 26 -5.66 -3.81 2.85
C CYS A 26 -6.87 -3.15 3.56
N HIS A 27 -7.54 -2.17 2.95
CA HIS A 27 -8.63 -1.40 3.54
C HIS A 27 -8.28 -0.71 4.88
N VAL A 28 -7.04 -0.24 5.03
CA VAL A 28 -6.53 0.38 6.28
C VAL A 28 -5.98 1.79 6.10
N LYS A 29 -6.22 2.45 4.95
CA LYS A 29 -5.67 3.79 4.67
C LYS A 29 -6.05 4.83 5.72
N GLU A 30 -7.32 4.90 6.11
CA GLU A 30 -7.77 5.84 7.16
C GLU A 30 -7.22 5.45 8.54
N ALA A 31 -7.21 4.15 8.87
CA ALA A 31 -6.62 3.66 10.12
C ALA A 31 -5.12 4.00 10.23
N TRP A 32 -4.38 3.94 9.12
CA TRP A 32 -2.97 4.37 9.07
C TRP A 32 -2.84 5.87 9.28
N LEU A 33 -3.65 6.71 8.62
CA LEU A 33 -3.64 8.16 8.81
C LEU A 33 -3.90 8.54 10.27
N ASP A 34 -4.88 7.89 10.90
CA ASP A 34 -5.22 8.10 12.31
C ASP A 34 -4.10 7.65 13.24
N HIS A 35 -3.55 6.46 12.99
CA HIS A 35 -2.42 5.91 13.74
C HIS A 35 -1.21 6.84 13.69
N VAL A 36 -0.81 7.27 12.49
CA VAL A 36 0.37 8.12 12.30
C VAL A 36 0.14 9.49 12.93
N TYR A 37 -1.02 10.10 12.70
CA TYR A 37 -1.34 11.40 13.28
C TYR A 37 -1.31 11.36 14.81
N LYS A 38 -1.99 10.37 15.42
CA LYS A 38 -2.10 10.27 16.89
C LYS A 38 -0.75 10.03 17.55
N ASN A 39 0.06 9.13 17.00
CA ASN A 39 1.29 8.68 17.66
C ASN A 39 2.50 9.56 17.35
N TRP A 40 2.55 10.21 16.18
CA TRP A 40 3.78 10.89 15.74
C TRP A 40 3.61 12.38 15.48
N ILE A 41 2.39 12.91 15.41
CA ILE A 41 2.15 14.33 15.12
C ILE A 41 1.44 15.01 16.29
N TRP A 42 0.33 14.44 16.76
CA TRP A 42 -0.52 15.03 17.79
C TRP A 42 0.21 15.29 19.12
N ILE A 43 1.24 14.49 19.42
CA ILE A 43 2.03 14.58 20.65
C ILE A 43 2.76 15.93 20.81
N TYR A 44 3.02 16.64 19.71
CA TYR A 44 3.70 17.94 19.75
C TYR A 44 2.70 19.07 19.97
N SER A 45 3.08 20.07 20.76
CA SER A 45 2.21 21.22 21.06
C SER A 45 2.30 22.29 19.97
N SER A 46 3.49 22.51 19.40
CA SER A 46 3.72 23.56 18.41
C SER A 46 3.38 23.12 16.98
N LYS A 47 2.94 24.07 16.15
CA LYS A 47 2.68 23.82 14.72
C LYS A 47 3.96 23.44 13.97
N GLU A 48 5.08 24.05 14.33
CA GLU A 48 6.38 23.84 13.67
C GLU A 48 6.92 22.43 13.90
N GLU A 49 6.85 21.92 15.13
CA GLU A 49 7.26 20.55 15.45
C GLU A 49 6.36 19.51 14.78
N ARG A 50 5.03 19.74 14.77
CA ARG A 50 4.07 18.89 14.04
C ARG A 50 4.41 18.80 12.56
N LEU A 51 4.74 19.93 11.94
CA LEU A 51 5.15 19.97 10.54
C LEU A 51 6.48 19.25 10.31
N LYS A 52 7.46 19.44 11.19
CA LYS A 52 8.77 18.76 11.12
C LYS A 52 8.60 17.24 11.26
N ALA A 53 7.76 16.78 12.18
CA ALA A 53 7.44 15.38 12.37
C ALA A 53 6.75 14.79 11.13
N ALA A 54 5.73 15.46 10.60
CA ALA A 54 5.04 15.04 9.37
C ALA A 54 6.00 14.91 8.19
N LYS A 55 6.87 15.92 7.98
CA LYS A 55 7.90 15.90 6.92
C LYS A 55 8.86 14.71 7.09
N ARG A 56 9.37 14.49 8.32
CA ARG A 56 10.28 13.38 8.63
C ARG A 56 9.66 12.02 8.31
N LEU A 57 8.41 11.79 8.70
CA LEU A 57 7.69 10.53 8.44
C LEU A 57 7.48 10.27 6.95
N LEU A 58 7.28 11.35 6.19
CA LEU A 58 7.11 11.29 4.74
C LEU A 58 8.44 11.22 3.98
N GLY A 59 9.59 11.20 4.69
CA GLY A 59 10.92 11.15 4.06
C GLY A 59 11.44 12.51 3.58
N TYR A 60 10.73 13.60 3.83
CA TYR A 60 11.19 14.95 3.53
C TYR A 60 12.06 15.46 4.68
N ASN A 61 13.36 15.58 4.46
CA ASN A 61 14.23 16.35 5.33
C ASN A 61 14.79 17.54 4.54
N ASN A 62 14.96 18.70 5.19
CA ASN A 62 15.42 19.91 4.49
C ASN A 62 16.83 19.75 3.90
N ASP A 63 17.64 18.84 4.46
CA ASP A 63 19.07 18.76 4.13
C ASP A 63 19.44 17.53 3.29
N LYS A 64 18.63 16.45 3.31
CA LYS A 64 18.88 15.22 2.54
C LYS A 64 17.58 14.49 2.20
N PRO A 65 17.39 14.00 0.96
CA PRO A 65 16.28 13.12 0.65
C PRO A 65 16.43 11.82 1.45
N ARG A 66 15.39 11.49 2.24
CA ARG A 66 15.31 10.20 2.94
C ARG A 66 14.21 9.39 2.28
N GLN A 67 14.48 8.10 2.05
CA GLN A 67 13.44 7.20 1.57
C GLN A 67 12.35 7.05 2.63
N PHE A 68 11.09 7.03 2.21
CA PHE A 68 9.97 6.67 3.08
C PHE A 68 10.13 5.23 3.57
N VAL A 69 10.13 5.04 4.89
CA VAL A 69 10.19 3.72 5.53
C VAL A 69 8.86 3.47 6.24
N PHE A 70 8.05 2.55 5.71
CA PHE A 70 6.72 2.27 6.27
C PHE A 70 6.76 1.83 7.74
N GLU A 71 7.77 1.03 8.09
CA GLU A 71 7.95 0.50 9.44
C GLU A 71 8.14 1.59 10.49
N ASP A 72 8.83 2.68 10.14
CA ASP A 72 9.02 3.86 11.00
C ASP A 72 7.70 4.60 11.29
N THR A 73 6.63 4.31 10.54
CA THR A 73 5.32 4.96 10.73
C THR A 73 4.42 4.22 11.72
N ILE A 74 4.78 2.98 12.11
CA ILE A 74 3.99 2.14 13.01
C ILE A 74 4.62 2.11 14.40
N MET A 75 3.81 2.27 15.44
CA MET A 75 4.24 2.29 16.84
C MET A 75 4.13 0.88 17.42
N TRP A 76 5.00 -0.04 16.97
CA TRP A 76 4.88 -1.48 17.24
C TRP A 76 4.83 -1.86 18.72
N GLU A 77 5.56 -1.11 19.55
CA GLU A 77 5.62 -1.28 21.00
C GLU A 77 4.23 -1.23 21.66
N ASN A 78 3.33 -0.37 21.13
CA ASN A 78 2.03 -0.07 21.73
C ASN A 78 0.86 -0.84 21.10
N LEU A 79 1.15 -1.82 20.24
CA LEU A 79 0.11 -2.58 19.54
C LEU A 79 -0.21 -3.90 20.24
N THR A 80 -1.50 -4.25 20.24
CA THR A 80 -1.95 -5.61 20.60
C THR A 80 -1.46 -6.64 19.60
N SER A 81 -1.43 -7.92 19.98
CA SER A 81 -1.04 -9.02 19.07
C SER A 81 -1.90 -9.07 17.79
N LYS A 82 -3.18 -8.71 17.89
CA LYS A 82 -4.09 -8.66 16.74
C LYS A 82 -3.72 -7.53 15.78
N GLU A 83 -3.45 -6.34 16.30
CA GLU A 83 -3.03 -5.18 15.49
C GLU A 83 -1.66 -5.42 14.85
N LYS A 84 -0.71 -5.99 15.60
CA LYS A 84 0.61 -6.39 15.06
C LYS A 84 0.44 -7.29 13.84
N LYS A 85 -0.43 -8.30 13.91
CA LYS A 85 -0.71 -9.20 12.77
C LYS A 85 -1.25 -8.43 11.56
N VAL A 86 -2.16 -7.48 11.76
CA VAL A 86 -2.70 -6.64 10.69
C VAL A 86 -1.58 -5.82 10.05
N TRP A 87 -0.79 -5.09 10.85
CA TRP A 87 0.27 -4.22 10.33
C TRP A 87 1.41 -5.00 9.69
N THR A 88 1.73 -6.20 10.17
CA THR A 88 2.68 -7.10 9.51
C THR A 88 2.19 -7.52 8.12
N ASN A 89 0.90 -7.86 7.98
CA ASN A 89 0.33 -8.16 6.67
C ASN A 89 0.38 -6.94 5.74
N VAL A 90 0.05 -5.75 6.25
CA VAL A 90 0.14 -4.50 5.47
C VAL A 90 1.58 -4.22 5.04
N LYS A 91 2.56 -4.42 5.93
CA LYS A 91 3.99 -4.28 5.62
C LYS A 91 4.39 -5.19 4.46
N SER A 92 3.96 -6.45 4.46
CA SER A 92 4.24 -7.38 3.35
C SER A 92 3.67 -6.87 2.02
N TRP A 93 2.45 -6.32 2.04
CA TRP A 93 1.86 -5.70 0.85
C TRP A 93 2.60 -4.45 0.41
N VAL A 94 3.02 -3.58 1.33
CA VAL A 94 3.86 -2.41 1.01
C VAL A 94 5.15 -2.85 0.32
N SER A 95 5.84 -3.85 0.86
CA SER A 95 7.07 -4.39 0.25
C SER A 95 6.81 -4.96 -1.14
N TRP A 96 5.69 -5.66 -1.33
CA TRP A 96 5.31 -6.17 -2.64
C TRP A 96 5.05 -5.03 -3.64
N PHE A 97 4.23 -4.04 -3.28
CA PHE A 97 3.93 -2.90 -4.15
C PHE A 97 5.17 -2.08 -4.49
N GLN A 98 6.10 -1.92 -3.55
CA GLN A 98 7.35 -1.20 -3.79
C GLN A 98 8.27 -1.92 -4.78
N LYS A 99 8.19 -3.24 -4.85
CA LYS A 99 9.09 -4.06 -5.67
C LYS A 99 8.48 -4.45 -7.01
N GLU A 100 7.23 -4.90 -7.02
CA GLU A 100 6.62 -5.60 -8.15
C GLU A 100 5.67 -4.71 -8.97
N TYR A 101 5.04 -3.68 -8.36
CA TYR A 101 3.97 -2.89 -8.99
C TYR A 101 4.36 -2.30 -10.35
N VAL A 102 5.57 -1.74 -10.46
CA VAL A 102 6.05 -1.11 -11.70
C VAL A 102 6.19 -2.13 -12.85
N TYR A 103 6.56 -3.36 -12.55
CA TYR A 103 6.68 -4.42 -13.56
C TYR A 103 5.30 -4.86 -14.04
N VAL A 104 4.32 -4.95 -13.13
CA VAL A 104 2.93 -5.30 -13.48
C VAL A 104 2.26 -4.17 -14.27
N GLU A 105 2.45 -2.92 -13.86
CA GLU A 105 1.93 -1.73 -14.56
C GLU A 105 2.51 -1.64 -15.99
N ASN A 106 3.80 -1.94 -16.14
CA ASN A 106 4.44 -1.99 -17.45
C ASN A 106 3.92 -3.14 -18.32
N ALA A 107 3.75 -4.34 -17.75
CA ALA A 107 3.18 -5.47 -18.47
C ALA A 107 1.75 -5.17 -18.96
N TYR A 108 0.90 -4.61 -18.08
CA TYR A 108 -0.44 -4.15 -18.43
C TYR A 108 -0.40 -3.12 -19.58
N SER A 109 0.46 -2.10 -19.47
CA SER A 109 0.57 -1.03 -20.46
C SER A 109 1.00 -1.56 -21.84
N ILE A 110 1.99 -2.45 -21.88
CA ILE A 110 2.45 -3.09 -23.13
C ILE A 110 1.33 -3.92 -23.75
N SER A 111 0.65 -4.75 -22.95
CA SER A 111 -0.40 -5.62 -23.46
C SER A 111 -1.61 -4.82 -23.96
N LYS A 112 -1.97 -3.72 -23.28
CA LYS A 112 -2.99 -2.76 -23.74
C LYS A 112 -2.60 -2.09 -25.07
N GLN A 113 -1.35 -1.65 -25.21
CA GLN A 113 -0.85 -1.04 -26.46
C GLN A 113 -0.87 -2.01 -27.65
N LYS A 114 -0.67 -3.30 -27.40
CA LYS A 114 -0.79 -4.36 -28.42
C LYS A 114 -2.23 -4.70 -28.80
N GLY A 115 -3.22 -4.16 -28.08
CA GLY A 115 -4.64 -4.40 -28.35
C GLY A 115 -5.16 -5.73 -27.83
N TYR A 116 -4.49 -6.34 -26.84
CA TYR A 116 -5.04 -7.51 -26.17
C TYR A 116 -6.30 -7.15 -25.39
N ASP A 117 -7.25 -8.09 -25.31
CA ASP A 117 -8.44 -7.89 -24.52
C ASP A 117 -8.13 -7.98 -23.01
N LEU A 118 -8.99 -7.36 -22.21
CA LEU A 118 -8.78 -7.27 -20.78
C LEU A 118 -8.75 -8.64 -20.08
N THR A 119 -9.47 -9.64 -20.59
CA THR A 119 -9.51 -10.98 -19.98
C THR A 119 -8.15 -11.67 -20.12
N ASP A 120 -7.54 -11.56 -21.29
CA ASP A 120 -6.22 -12.12 -21.56
C ASP A 120 -5.13 -11.38 -20.78
N ILE A 121 -5.20 -10.05 -20.68
CA ILE A 121 -4.29 -9.25 -19.85
C ILE A 121 -4.37 -9.68 -18.38
N LYS A 122 -5.58 -9.83 -17.82
CA LYS A 122 -5.76 -10.28 -16.43
C LYS A 122 -5.17 -11.66 -16.19
N ARG A 123 -5.34 -12.59 -17.15
CA ARG A 123 -4.77 -13.94 -17.08
C ARG A 123 -3.24 -13.89 -17.10
N GLU A 124 -2.64 -13.10 -17.98
CA GLU A 124 -1.19 -12.93 -18.09
C GLU A 124 -0.59 -12.40 -16.78
N ILE A 125 -1.17 -11.32 -16.24
CA ILE A 125 -0.74 -10.73 -14.96
C ILE A 125 -0.80 -11.78 -13.84
N MET A 126 -1.91 -12.51 -13.75
CA MET A 126 -2.10 -13.51 -12.70
C MET A 126 -1.04 -14.63 -12.77
N ILE A 127 -0.76 -15.16 -13.96
CA ILE A 127 0.17 -16.28 -14.16
C ILE A 127 1.61 -15.82 -13.96
N ASN A 128 2.00 -14.72 -14.61
CA ASN A 128 3.41 -14.34 -14.73
C ASN A 128 3.91 -13.52 -13.54
N HIS A 129 3.03 -12.79 -12.85
CA HIS A 129 3.44 -11.85 -11.79
C HIS A 129 2.89 -12.19 -10.41
N LEU A 130 1.72 -12.84 -10.32
CA LEU A 130 1.02 -12.99 -9.03
C LEU A 130 0.99 -14.43 -8.48
N TYR A 131 1.23 -15.44 -9.32
CA TYR A 131 1.03 -16.84 -8.96
C TYR A 131 1.85 -17.30 -7.74
N ASN A 132 3.05 -16.72 -7.59
CA ASN A 132 4.02 -17.03 -6.53
C ASN A 132 3.83 -16.20 -5.24
N MET A 133 2.90 -15.24 -5.20
CA MET A 133 2.74 -14.33 -4.05
C MET A 133 2.08 -14.95 -2.82
N CYS A 134 1.57 -16.18 -2.91
CA CYS A 134 0.84 -16.80 -1.82
C CYS A 134 1.64 -17.99 -1.26
N PRO A 135 2.10 -17.93 0.00
CA PRO A 135 2.59 -19.12 0.68
C PRO A 135 1.36 -19.99 0.99
N THR A 136 1.26 -21.17 0.38
CA THR A 136 0.27 -22.16 0.83
C THR A 136 1.00 -23.37 1.38
N ALA A 137 0.89 -23.52 2.71
CA ALA A 137 0.87 -24.82 3.34
C ALA A 137 -0.33 -25.62 2.80
N GLU A 138 -0.05 -26.85 2.38
CA GLU A 138 -0.95 -27.94 2.02
C GLU A 138 -2.03 -27.70 0.96
N ASP A 139 -1.97 -28.54 -0.06
CA ASP A 139 -2.47 -28.33 -1.41
C ASP A 139 -3.87 -28.95 -1.58
N ASP A 140 -4.86 -28.44 -0.84
CA ASP A 140 -6.27 -28.88 -0.98
C ASP A 140 -7.08 -28.03 -1.97
N THR A 141 -8.11 -28.65 -2.57
CA THR A 141 -8.95 -28.04 -3.63
C THR A 141 -9.71 -26.80 -3.16
N LYS A 142 -10.02 -26.71 -1.86
CA LYS A 142 -10.75 -25.60 -1.25
C LYS A 142 -9.85 -24.38 -1.11
N THR A 143 -8.58 -24.60 -0.78
CA THR A 143 -7.53 -23.59 -0.66
C THR A 143 -7.15 -23.03 -2.03
N ARG A 144 -7.08 -23.88 -3.07
CA ARG A 144 -6.89 -23.44 -4.46
C ARG A 144 -8.00 -22.50 -4.97
N LYS A 145 -9.27 -22.84 -4.73
CA LYS A 145 -10.42 -21.99 -5.12
C LYS A 145 -10.39 -20.63 -4.42
N LYS A 146 -10.10 -20.61 -3.11
CA LYS A 146 -9.95 -19.36 -2.35
C LYS A 146 -8.78 -18.52 -2.86
N LYS A 147 -7.64 -19.13 -3.19
CA LYS A 147 -6.47 -18.45 -3.76
C LYS A 147 -6.82 -17.81 -5.10
N SER A 148 -7.45 -18.55 -6.02
CA SER A 148 -7.85 -18.00 -7.32
C SER A 148 -8.83 -16.83 -7.16
N ALA A 149 -9.83 -16.94 -6.28
CA ALA A 149 -10.76 -15.85 -6.02
C ALA A 149 -10.07 -14.61 -5.43
N TYR A 150 -9.07 -14.81 -4.55
CA TYR A 150 -8.27 -13.72 -3.99
C TYR A 150 -7.43 -13.01 -5.05
N LEU A 151 -6.73 -13.78 -5.88
CA LEU A 151 -5.90 -13.24 -6.96
C LEU A 151 -6.73 -12.51 -8.01
N ASN A 152 -7.91 -13.03 -8.39
CA ASN A 152 -8.80 -12.34 -9.32
C ASN A 152 -9.21 -10.97 -8.78
N LYS A 153 -9.64 -10.88 -7.51
CA LYS A 153 -9.95 -9.60 -6.86
C LYS A 153 -8.75 -8.66 -6.83
N PHE A 154 -7.55 -9.20 -6.63
CA PHE A 154 -6.34 -8.39 -6.60
C PHE A 154 -5.98 -7.86 -7.98
N VAL A 155 -6.09 -8.68 -9.02
CA VAL A 155 -5.91 -8.26 -10.40
C VAL A 155 -6.91 -7.17 -10.75
N ASP A 156 -8.19 -7.35 -10.42
CA ASP A 156 -9.22 -6.33 -10.66
C ASP A 156 -8.85 -5.00 -9.99
N PHE A 157 -8.44 -5.04 -8.71
CA PHE A 157 -7.93 -3.87 -8.00
C PHE A 157 -6.74 -3.21 -8.71
N LEU A 158 -5.79 -4.00 -9.23
CA LEU A 158 -4.63 -3.47 -9.95
C LEU A 158 -5.03 -2.78 -11.24
N ILE A 159 -5.93 -3.40 -12.03
CA ILE A 159 -6.45 -2.82 -13.27
C ILE A 159 -7.11 -1.47 -12.98
N ASP A 160 -7.99 -1.41 -11.98
CA ASP A 160 -8.64 -0.16 -11.58
C ASP A 160 -7.60 0.92 -11.24
N CYS A 161 -6.52 0.55 -10.56
CA CYS A 161 -5.43 1.46 -10.21
C CYS A 161 -4.54 1.88 -11.41
N PHE A 162 -4.54 1.14 -12.51
CA PHE A 162 -3.82 1.51 -13.74
C PHE A 162 -4.63 2.42 -14.65
N GLU A 163 -5.95 2.48 -14.46
CA GLU A 163 -6.88 3.29 -15.25
C GLU A 163 -7.27 4.62 -14.58
N GLU A 164 -6.91 4.81 -13.31
CA GLU A 164 -6.97 6.09 -12.55
C GLU A 164 -5.93 7.12 -13.02
#